data_AF-A0A2V7PMQ2-F1
#
_entry.id   AF-A0A2V7PMQ2-F1
#
_cell.length_a   1.000
_cell.length_b   1.000
_cell.length_c   1.000
_cell.angle_alpha   90.00
_cell.angle_beta   90.00
_cell.angle_gamma   90.00
#
_symmetry.space_group_name_H-M   'P 1'
#
loop_
_entity.id
_entity.type
_entity.pdbx_description
1 polymer ?
#
loop_
_entity_poly.entity_id
_entity_poly.type
_entity_poly.pdbx_seq_one_letter_code
_entity_poly.pdbx_strand_id
1 'polypeptide(L)'
;MLSATGSGNTLSQPAPTNGSGVATGSLSSTIAGSKTVSATISGVAITQTASVTVTAGPVSATQSTVTASPTSIAAGSGTSTITVTARDANGNPVSGVTVALSATGSGNTLTQPASATNASGVATGTLRSTVVETKTISATAGGVALNQTASVTVTVGPVSASQSTVTASPTSITAGSGTSTITVTARDAGGNPISGATVVLSASGSGNTLTQPGPTNPSGVATGSLSSTVAGSKAVSATINGVAIKQTATVTVTAGPVGGRDERERGRDGEPELHGGWLEDRVRHDQRRGHHPDGDRDGHSPDRKPDRVYQHVGHEPGSGRLYRDR
;
A
#
# COMPACT_ATOMS: atom_id res chain seq x y z
N MET A 1 -16.46 -42.75 -51.03
CA MET A 1 -16.80 -41.50 -50.31
C MET A 1 -15.95 -41.40 -49.05
N LEU A 2 -15.64 -40.18 -48.63
CA LEU A 2 -15.00 -39.85 -47.36
C LEU A 2 -16.06 -39.48 -46.31
N SER A 3 -15.76 -39.80 -45.05
CA SER A 3 -16.46 -39.29 -43.87
C SER A 3 -15.42 -38.91 -42.81
N ALA A 4 -15.80 -38.04 -41.87
CA ALA A 4 -14.92 -37.61 -40.79
C ALA A 4 -15.69 -37.44 -39.48
N THR A 5 -15.07 -37.79 -38.35
CA THR A 5 -15.68 -37.64 -37.02
C THR A 5 -15.76 -36.18 -36.57
N GLY A 6 -16.69 -35.89 -35.67
CA GLY A 6 -16.89 -34.55 -35.10
C GLY A 6 -17.70 -33.60 -35.99
N SER A 7 -17.89 -32.38 -35.52
CA SER A 7 -18.67 -31.32 -36.18
C SER A 7 -17.80 -30.31 -36.92
N GLY A 8 -18.43 -29.44 -37.71
CA GLY A 8 -17.76 -28.36 -38.45
C GLY A 8 -16.82 -28.87 -39.55
N ASN A 9 -17.06 -30.06 -40.09
CA ASN A 9 -16.24 -30.65 -41.16
C ASN A 9 -16.86 -30.33 -42.53
N THR A 10 -16.02 -29.94 -43.49
CA THR A 10 -16.37 -29.86 -44.90
C THR A 10 -15.47 -30.83 -45.66
N LEU A 11 -16.08 -31.76 -46.38
CA LEU A 11 -15.38 -32.78 -47.16
C LEU A 11 -15.58 -32.53 -48.65
N SER A 12 -14.47 -32.41 -49.39
CA SER A 12 -14.50 -32.57 -50.83
C SER A 12 -14.39 -34.05 -51.16
N GLN A 13 -15.44 -34.60 -51.76
CA GLN A 13 -15.48 -36.02 -52.10
C GLN A 13 -14.55 -36.31 -53.29
N PRO A 14 -13.81 -37.43 -53.25
CA PRO A 14 -12.93 -37.79 -54.34
C PRO A 14 -13.71 -38.18 -55.59
N ALA A 15 -13.16 -37.85 -56.77
CA ALA A 15 -13.57 -38.44 -58.04
C ALA A 15 -13.28 -39.97 -58.06
N PRO A 16 -13.78 -40.73 -59.05
CA PRO A 16 -13.39 -42.12 -59.23
C PRO A 16 -11.86 -42.29 -59.28
N THR A 17 -11.39 -43.47 -58.87
CA THR A 17 -9.96 -43.78 -58.86
C THR A 17 -9.36 -43.69 -60.26
N ASN A 18 -8.15 -43.15 -60.36
CA ASN A 18 -7.39 -43.14 -61.62
C ASN A 18 -6.87 -44.55 -62.00
N GLY A 19 -6.14 -44.66 -63.11
CA GLY A 19 -5.57 -45.93 -63.59
C GLY A 19 -4.56 -46.60 -62.63
N SER A 20 -4.13 -45.90 -61.58
CA SER A 20 -3.28 -46.44 -60.51
C SER A 20 -4.06 -46.74 -59.22
N GLY A 21 -5.39 -46.64 -59.23
CA GLY A 21 -6.24 -46.90 -58.07
C GLY A 21 -6.30 -45.77 -57.05
N VAL A 22 -5.81 -44.56 -57.37
CA VAL A 22 -5.75 -43.42 -56.45
C VAL A 22 -6.94 -42.49 -56.64
N ALA A 23 -7.53 -42.04 -55.54
CA ALA A 23 -8.58 -41.03 -55.51
C ALA A 23 -8.30 -40.00 -54.40
N THR A 24 -8.42 -38.71 -54.70
CA THR A 24 -8.04 -37.62 -53.79
C THR A 24 -9.25 -36.80 -53.41
N GLY A 25 -9.48 -36.63 -52.11
CA GLY A 25 -10.44 -35.69 -51.54
C GLY A 25 -9.76 -34.80 -50.51
N SER A 26 -10.50 -33.88 -49.91
CA SER A 26 -9.98 -32.99 -48.87
C SER A 26 -10.92 -32.89 -47.68
N LEU A 27 -10.35 -32.65 -46.51
CA LEU A 27 -11.05 -32.31 -45.28
C LEU A 27 -10.62 -30.90 -44.85
N SER A 28 -11.58 -30.02 -44.61
CA SER A 28 -11.38 -28.80 -43.84
C SER A 28 -12.31 -28.80 -42.62
N SER A 29 -11.92 -28.11 -41.55
CA SER A 29 -12.80 -27.94 -40.39
C SER A 29 -12.61 -26.60 -39.69
N THR A 30 -13.71 -26.07 -39.15
CA THR A 30 -13.73 -24.86 -38.30
C THR A 30 -13.51 -25.16 -36.83
N ILE A 31 -13.56 -26.43 -36.41
CA ILE A 31 -13.40 -26.83 -35.01
C ILE A 31 -12.06 -27.54 -34.84
N ALA A 32 -11.21 -26.98 -34.00
CA ALA A 32 -9.92 -27.55 -33.64
C ALA A 32 -10.09 -28.88 -32.86
N GLY A 33 -9.17 -29.80 -33.06
CA GLY A 33 -9.16 -31.12 -32.44
C GLY A 33 -8.84 -32.24 -33.43
N SER A 34 -8.78 -33.47 -32.92
CA SER A 34 -8.53 -34.66 -33.73
C SER A 34 -9.79 -35.08 -34.51
N LYS A 35 -9.62 -35.36 -35.80
CA LYS A 35 -10.63 -35.85 -36.74
C LYS A 35 -10.17 -37.20 -37.26
N THR A 36 -11.04 -38.22 -37.17
CA THR A 36 -10.79 -39.52 -37.80
C THR A 36 -11.50 -39.53 -39.15
N VAL A 37 -10.74 -39.68 -40.23
CA VAL A 37 -11.23 -39.81 -41.60
C VAL A 37 -11.39 -41.27 -41.94
N SER A 38 -12.57 -41.62 -42.44
CA SER A 38 -12.92 -42.95 -42.94
C SER A 38 -13.32 -42.86 -44.42
N ALA A 39 -13.29 -43.98 -45.11
CA ALA A 39 -13.63 -44.03 -46.53
C ALA A 39 -14.44 -45.29 -46.89
N THR A 40 -15.23 -45.17 -47.95
CA THR A 40 -15.93 -46.28 -48.61
C THR A 40 -15.58 -46.30 -50.11
N ILE A 41 -15.40 -47.49 -50.68
CA ILE A 41 -15.19 -47.70 -52.12
C ILE A 41 -16.32 -48.59 -52.61
N SER A 42 -17.12 -48.09 -53.55
CA SER A 42 -18.28 -48.82 -54.11
C SER A 42 -19.22 -49.39 -53.03
N GLY A 43 -19.41 -48.66 -51.92
CA GLY A 43 -20.23 -49.08 -50.79
C GLY A 43 -19.54 -49.96 -49.75
N VAL A 44 -18.32 -50.45 -50.02
CA VAL A 44 -17.52 -51.24 -49.08
C VAL A 44 -16.67 -50.32 -48.21
N ALA A 45 -16.74 -50.48 -46.89
CA ALA A 45 -15.95 -49.70 -45.96
C ALA A 45 -14.47 -50.10 -46.00
N ILE A 46 -13.58 -49.11 -46.01
CA ILE A 46 -12.15 -49.32 -45.77
C ILE A 46 -11.95 -49.41 -44.26
N THR A 47 -11.33 -50.48 -43.78
CA THR A 47 -11.09 -50.72 -42.35
C THR A 47 -10.04 -49.78 -41.76
N GLN A 48 -9.09 -49.33 -42.58
CA GLN A 48 -8.08 -48.37 -42.18
C GLN A 48 -8.67 -46.96 -42.16
N THR A 49 -8.42 -46.24 -41.06
CA THR A 49 -8.75 -44.83 -40.90
C THR A 49 -7.48 -43.98 -40.85
N ALA A 50 -7.60 -42.69 -41.17
CA ALA A 50 -6.55 -41.69 -40.99
C ALA A 50 -6.93 -40.69 -39.89
N SER A 51 -5.96 -40.21 -39.12
CA SER A 51 -6.17 -39.17 -38.11
C SER A 51 -5.60 -37.84 -38.60
N VAL A 52 -6.41 -36.79 -38.53
CA VAL A 52 -6.03 -35.42 -38.86
C VAL A 52 -6.24 -34.55 -37.62
N THR A 53 -5.20 -33.86 -37.16
CA THR A 53 -5.33 -32.89 -36.07
C THR A 53 -5.53 -31.51 -36.67
N VAL A 54 -6.69 -30.92 -36.42
CA VAL A 54 -7.00 -29.54 -36.79
C VAL A 54 -6.54 -28.65 -35.64
N THR A 55 -5.62 -27.72 -35.90
CA THR A 55 -5.15 -26.76 -34.90
C THR A 55 -6.03 -25.51 -34.92
N ALA A 56 -6.12 -24.81 -33.78
CA ALA A 56 -6.76 -23.50 -33.74
C ALA A 56 -6.04 -22.51 -34.67
N GLY A 57 -6.78 -21.56 -35.22
CA GLY A 57 -6.24 -20.45 -35.99
C GLY A 57 -5.51 -19.42 -35.12
N PRO A 58 -5.04 -18.31 -35.72
CA PRO A 58 -4.47 -17.18 -34.98
C PRO A 58 -5.45 -16.58 -33.97
N VAL A 59 -4.92 -15.97 -32.91
CA VAL A 59 -5.71 -15.27 -31.90
C VAL A 59 -6.58 -14.19 -32.56
N SER A 60 -7.86 -14.16 -32.18
CA SER A 60 -8.81 -13.13 -32.54
C SER A 60 -9.02 -12.16 -31.39
N ALA A 61 -8.78 -10.86 -31.66
CA ALA A 61 -8.94 -9.79 -30.69
C ALA A 61 -10.39 -9.64 -30.17
N THR A 62 -11.38 -10.01 -30.99
CA THR A 62 -12.82 -9.86 -30.70
C THR A 62 -13.42 -11.10 -30.03
N GLN A 63 -12.89 -12.29 -30.27
CA GLN A 63 -13.35 -13.54 -29.66
C GLN A 63 -12.64 -13.86 -28.33
N SER A 64 -11.46 -13.26 -28.11
CA SER A 64 -10.71 -13.43 -26.88
C SER A 64 -11.21 -12.50 -25.78
N THR A 65 -11.01 -12.90 -24.53
CA THR A 65 -11.56 -12.20 -23.35
C THR A 65 -10.49 -11.89 -22.32
N VAL A 66 -10.74 -10.82 -21.55
CA VAL A 66 -9.97 -10.41 -20.37
C VAL A 66 -10.96 -10.16 -19.25
N THR A 67 -10.82 -10.89 -18.14
CA THR A 67 -11.72 -10.77 -16.98
C THR A 67 -10.91 -10.60 -15.71
N ALA A 68 -11.51 -9.97 -14.70
CA ALA A 68 -10.89 -9.74 -13.40
C ALA A 68 -11.80 -10.24 -12.28
N SER A 69 -11.23 -10.89 -11.26
CA SER A 69 -11.97 -11.33 -10.08
C SER A 69 -11.07 -11.35 -8.82
N PRO A 70 -11.47 -10.69 -7.73
CA PRO A 70 -12.64 -9.81 -7.61
C PRO A 70 -12.50 -8.50 -8.42
N THR A 71 -13.61 -7.86 -8.74
CA THR A 71 -13.65 -6.55 -9.45
C THR A 71 -13.46 -5.36 -8.51
N SER A 72 -13.35 -5.58 -7.20
CA SER A 72 -12.95 -4.57 -6.23
C SER A 72 -11.96 -5.13 -5.22
N ILE A 73 -10.93 -4.37 -4.91
CA ILE A 73 -9.84 -4.76 -4.00
C ILE A 73 -9.46 -3.60 -3.07
N ALA A 74 -9.08 -3.92 -1.83
CA ALA A 74 -8.56 -2.93 -0.90
C ALA A 74 -7.14 -2.49 -1.27
N ALA A 75 -6.86 -1.19 -1.22
CA ALA A 75 -5.55 -0.63 -1.49
C ALA A 75 -4.50 -1.25 -0.58
N GLY A 76 -3.37 -1.63 -1.17
CA GLY A 76 -2.20 -2.15 -0.46
C GLY A 76 -2.38 -3.53 0.15
N SER A 77 -3.51 -4.22 0.02
CA SER A 77 -3.69 -5.58 0.60
C SER A 77 -4.51 -6.52 -0.27
N GLY A 78 -5.48 -6.01 -1.02
CA GLY A 78 -6.29 -6.80 -1.93
C GLY A 78 -5.54 -7.18 -3.21
N THR A 79 -5.95 -8.29 -3.82
CA THR A 79 -5.41 -8.81 -5.07
C THR A 79 -6.57 -9.25 -5.96
N SER A 80 -6.52 -8.89 -7.25
CA SER A 80 -7.45 -9.36 -8.27
C SER A 80 -6.73 -10.31 -9.22
N THR A 81 -7.35 -11.45 -9.50
CA THR A 81 -6.87 -12.40 -10.52
C THR A 81 -7.38 -11.94 -11.88
N ILE A 82 -6.47 -11.81 -12.83
CA ILE A 82 -6.78 -11.46 -14.21
C ILE A 82 -6.72 -12.73 -15.05
N THR A 83 -7.83 -13.10 -15.68
CA THR A 83 -7.94 -14.28 -16.53
C THR A 83 -8.10 -13.85 -17.98
N VAL A 84 -7.15 -14.26 -18.82
CA VAL A 84 -7.19 -14.07 -20.27
C VAL A 84 -7.55 -15.39 -20.92
N THR A 85 -8.56 -15.39 -21.79
CA THR A 85 -8.91 -16.55 -22.63
C THR A 85 -8.70 -16.20 -24.09
N ALA A 86 -7.68 -16.78 -24.71
CA ALA A 86 -7.36 -16.61 -26.12
C ALA A 86 -8.19 -17.57 -26.98
N ARG A 87 -8.89 -17.02 -27.97
CA ARG A 87 -9.68 -17.76 -28.95
C ARG A 87 -9.36 -17.30 -30.37
N ASP A 88 -9.50 -18.20 -31.34
CA ASP A 88 -9.44 -17.84 -32.75
C ASP A 88 -10.77 -17.26 -33.25
N ALA A 89 -10.85 -16.90 -34.54
CA ALA A 89 -12.05 -16.32 -35.14
C ALA A 89 -13.26 -17.27 -35.16
N ASN A 90 -13.05 -18.58 -35.06
CA ASN A 90 -14.10 -19.60 -34.99
C ASN A 90 -14.47 -19.97 -33.54
N GLY A 91 -13.84 -19.32 -32.55
CA GLY A 91 -14.05 -19.56 -31.13
C GLY A 91 -13.24 -20.73 -30.56
N ASN A 92 -12.31 -21.32 -31.30
CA ASN A 92 -11.46 -22.39 -30.78
C ASN A 92 -10.45 -21.83 -29.76
N PRO A 93 -10.19 -22.53 -28.64
CA PRO A 93 -9.15 -22.13 -27.70
C PRO A 93 -7.76 -22.18 -28.35
N VAL A 94 -6.98 -21.12 -28.17
CA VAL A 94 -5.60 -21.03 -28.70
C VAL A 94 -4.62 -21.30 -27.56
N SER A 95 -4.06 -22.51 -27.52
CA SER A 95 -3.04 -22.92 -26.54
C SER A 95 -1.62 -22.52 -26.96
N GLY A 96 -0.73 -22.34 -26.01
CA GLY A 96 0.71 -22.13 -26.25
C GLY A 96 1.09 -20.71 -26.64
N VAL A 97 0.18 -19.73 -26.54
CA VAL A 97 0.51 -18.31 -26.80
C VAL A 97 0.84 -17.57 -25.51
N THR A 98 1.86 -16.71 -25.56
CA THR A 98 2.23 -15.85 -24.43
C THR A 98 1.21 -14.73 -24.24
N VAL A 99 0.97 -14.35 -22.99
CA VAL A 99 0.07 -13.25 -22.62
C VAL A 99 0.85 -12.17 -21.88
N ALA A 100 0.64 -10.92 -22.28
CA ALA A 100 1.16 -9.74 -21.59
C ALA A 100 -0.01 -8.87 -21.13
N LEU A 101 -0.04 -8.55 -19.85
CA LEU A 101 -1.04 -7.70 -19.20
C LEU A 101 -0.49 -6.28 -19.01
N SER A 102 -1.36 -5.29 -19.09
CA SER A 102 -1.06 -3.91 -18.68
C SER A 102 -2.25 -3.31 -17.94
N ALA A 103 -2.01 -2.30 -17.09
CA ALA A 103 -3.08 -1.59 -16.41
C ALA A 103 -2.84 -0.09 -16.39
N THR A 104 -3.93 0.68 -16.42
CA THR A 104 -3.91 2.15 -16.31
C THR A 104 -3.63 2.62 -14.87
N GLY A 105 -3.25 3.89 -14.73
CA GLY A 105 -3.05 4.52 -13.43
C GLY A 105 -1.68 4.23 -12.80
N SER A 106 -1.54 4.49 -11.50
CA SER A 106 -0.26 4.41 -10.77
C SER A 106 -0.30 3.47 -9.55
N GLY A 107 0.86 3.15 -8.98
CA GLY A 107 0.94 2.27 -7.80
C GLY A 107 0.45 0.84 -8.04
N ASN A 108 0.51 0.37 -9.29
CA ASN A 108 0.10 -0.97 -9.69
C ASN A 108 1.26 -1.96 -9.57
N THR A 109 0.96 -3.15 -9.10
CA THR A 109 1.83 -4.32 -9.17
C THR A 109 1.10 -5.37 -9.99
N LEU A 110 1.52 -5.56 -11.24
CA LEU A 110 1.03 -6.65 -12.09
C LEU A 110 1.98 -7.82 -12.03
N THR A 111 1.44 -9.00 -11.74
CA THR A 111 2.12 -10.27 -11.98
C THR A 111 1.68 -10.80 -13.32
N GLN A 112 2.61 -10.95 -14.26
CA GLN A 112 2.34 -11.51 -15.57
C GLN A 112 2.06 -13.02 -15.47
N PRO A 113 1.28 -13.60 -16.39
CA PRO A 113 1.14 -15.04 -16.48
C PRO A 113 2.50 -15.73 -16.64
N ALA A 114 2.80 -16.69 -15.76
CA ALA A 114 4.08 -17.39 -15.74
C ALA A 114 4.25 -18.40 -16.88
N SER A 115 3.17 -18.75 -17.58
CA SER A 115 3.16 -19.71 -18.67
C SER A 115 2.25 -19.23 -19.79
N ALA A 116 2.51 -19.74 -21.00
CA ALA A 116 1.62 -19.56 -22.13
C ALA A 116 0.23 -20.15 -21.85
N THR A 117 -0.75 -19.80 -22.69
CA THR A 117 -2.13 -20.29 -22.56
C THR A 117 -2.18 -21.82 -22.54
N ASN A 118 -3.01 -22.37 -21.64
CA ASN A 118 -3.21 -23.82 -21.54
C ASN A 118 -4.06 -24.37 -22.69
N ALA A 119 -4.40 -25.67 -22.66
CA ALA A 119 -5.22 -26.32 -23.68
C ALA A 119 -6.63 -25.70 -23.86
N SER A 120 -7.14 -24.99 -22.85
CA SER A 120 -8.40 -24.24 -22.91
C SER A 120 -8.21 -22.79 -23.37
N GLY A 121 -7.00 -22.40 -23.79
CA GLY A 121 -6.67 -21.05 -24.20
C GLY A 121 -6.51 -20.06 -23.04
N VAL A 122 -6.39 -20.55 -21.81
CA VAL A 122 -6.41 -19.70 -20.60
C VAL A 122 -5.01 -19.43 -20.06
N ALA A 123 -4.72 -18.19 -19.71
CA ALA A 123 -3.57 -17.77 -18.92
C ALA A 123 -4.01 -16.76 -17.84
N THR A 124 -3.39 -16.83 -16.66
CA THR A 124 -3.78 -16.01 -15.49
C THR A 124 -2.61 -15.20 -14.94
N GLY A 125 -2.86 -13.93 -14.64
CA GLY A 125 -1.96 -13.06 -13.89
C GLY A 125 -2.70 -12.42 -12.71
N THR A 126 -2.08 -11.47 -12.03
CA THR A 126 -2.72 -10.76 -10.91
C THR A 126 -2.44 -9.26 -10.93
N LEU A 127 -3.33 -8.50 -10.30
CA LEU A 127 -3.21 -7.07 -10.05
C LEU A 127 -3.37 -6.79 -8.55
N ARG A 128 -2.40 -6.06 -7.98
CA ARG A 128 -2.52 -5.34 -6.71
C ARG A 128 -2.27 -3.85 -6.96
N SER A 129 -2.87 -2.98 -6.15
CA SER A 129 -2.58 -1.55 -6.23
C SER A 129 -2.60 -0.88 -4.86
N THR A 130 -1.86 0.22 -4.70
CA THR A 130 -1.82 1.04 -3.48
C THR A 130 -2.62 2.33 -3.59
N VAL A 131 -3.10 2.69 -4.78
CA VAL A 131 -3.81 3.95 -5.05
C VAL A 131 -5.29 3.67 -5.24
N VAL A 132 -6.14 4.40 -4.52
CA VAL A 132 -7.60 4.34 -4.62
C VAL A 132 -8.04 4.98 -5.94
N GLU A 133 -8.28 4.14 -6.94
CA GLU A 133 -8.83 4.50 -8.24
C GLU A 133 -9.31 3.25 -8.98
N THR A 134 -10.07 3.44 -10.05
CA THR A 134 -10.43 2.35 -10.96
C THR A 134 -9.29 2.08 -11.94
N LYS A 135 -8.87 0.82 -12.02
CA LYS A 135 -7.83 0.33 -12.94
C LYS A 135 -8.48 -0.36 -14.12
N THR A 136 -8.11 0.04 -15.33
CA THR A 136 -8.47 -0.68 -16.56
C THR A 136 -7.32 -1.58 -16.96
N ILE A 137 -7.58 -2.87 -17.13
CA ILE A 137 -6.61 -3.90 -17.50
C ILE A 137 -6.83 -4.28 -18.96
N SER A 138 -5.77 -4.19 -19.75
CA SER A 138 -5.73 -4.71 -21.13
C SER A 138 -4.75 -5.88 -21.22
N ALA A 139 -4.89 -6.67 -22.29
CA ALA A 139 -4.01 -7.79 -22.55
C ALA A 139 -3.65 -7.89 -24.03
N THR A 140 -2.46 -8.43 -24.29
CA THR A 140 -1.99 -8.87 -25.60
C THR A 140 -1.73 -10.36 -25.52
N ALA A 141 -2.32 -11.16 -26.40
CA ALA A 141 -2.13 -12.61 -26.47
C ALA A 141 -1.55 -13.00 -27.83
N GLY A 142 -0.40 -13.69 -27.84
CA GLY A 142 0.28 -14.08 -29.08
C GLY A 142 0.62 -12.90 -30.00
N GLY A 143 0.91 -11.73 -29.43
CA GLY A 143 1.16 -10.49 -30.19
C GLY A 143 -0.09 -9.72 -30.64
N VAL A 144 -1.29 -10.25 -30.39
CA VAL A 144 -2.56 -9.59 -30.73
C VAL A 144 -3.12 -8.84 -29.52
N ALA A 145 -3.28 -7.52 -29.64
CA ALA A 145 -3.97 -6.73 -28.63
C ALA A 145 -5.46 -7.09 -28.60
N LEU A 146 -5.99 -7.41 -27.43
CA LEU A 146 -7.39 -7.81 -27.27
C LEU A 146 -8.30 -6.58 -27.17
N ASN A 147 -9.51 -6.66 -27.73
CA ASN A 147 -10.46 -5.55 -27.70
C ASN A 147 -11.13 -5.41 -26.33
N GLN A 148 -11.36 -6.52 -25.63
CA GLN A 148 -11.94 -6.50 -24.30
C GLN A 148 -10.91 -6.04 -23.27
N THR A 149 -11.34 -5.19 -22.35
CA THR A 149 -10.61 -4.82 -21.15
C THR A 149 -11.39 -5.26 -19.91
N ALA A 150 -10.68 -5.49 -18.81
CA ALA A 150 -11.27 -5.70 -17.49
C ALA A 150 -11.12 -4.44 -16.64
N SER A 151 -11.97 -4.29 -15.62
CA SER A 151 -11.90 -3.17 -14.69
C SER A 151 -11.82 -3.68 -13.25
N VAL A 152 -10.96 -3.06 -12.44
CA VAL A 152 -10.80 -3.34 -11.01
C VAL A 152 -10.84 -2.02 -10.23
N THR A 153 -11.83 -1.86 -9.36
CA THR A 153 -11.97 -0.69 -8.47
C THR A 153 -11.16 -0.90 -7.21
N VAL A 154 -10.11 -0.09 -7.02
CA VAL A 154 -9.32 -0.10 -5.80
C VAL A 154 -9.99 0.81 -4.76
N THR A 155 -10.33 0.27 -3.61
CA THR A 155 -10.97 1.00 -2.50
C THR A 155 -9.95 1.25 -1.39
N VAL A 156 -10.31 2.11 -0.43
CA VAL A 156 -9.41 2.42 0.69
C VAL A 156 -9.05 1.16 1.48
N GLY A 157 -7.78 1.05 1.88
CA GLY A 157 -7.29 -0.07 2.68
C GLY A 157 -7.72 0.01 4.15
N PRO A 158 -7.42 -1.03 4.95
CA PRO A 158 -7.61 -0.99 6.38
C PRO A 158 -6.73 0.09 7.04
N VAL A 159 -7.15 0.56 8.22
CA VAL A 159 -6.39 1.53 9.03
C VAL A 159 -4.97 1.03 9.26
N SER A 160 -3.99 1.88 8.96
CA SER A 160 -2.60 1.65 9.32
C SER A 160 -2.25 2.42 10.57
N ALA A 161 -1.97 1.69 11.65
CA ALA A 161 -1.54 2.24 12.94
C ALA A 161 -0.23 3.06 12.85
N SER A 162 0.58 2.83 11.81
CA SER A 162 1.87 3.52 11.62
C SER A 162 1.77 4.72 10.68
N GLN A 163 0.74 4.80 9.82
CA GLN A 163 0.50 5.93 8.92
C GLN A 163 -0.53 6.93 9.46
N SER A 164 -1.35 6.49 10.41
CA SER A 164 -2.32 7.35 11.10
C SER A 164 -1.65 8.10 12.25
N THR A 165 -2.16 9.29 12.56
CA THR A 165 -1.55 10.20 13.54
C THR A 165 -2.56 10.69 14.57
N VAL A 166 -2.04 11.07 15.75
CA VAL A 166 -2.77 11.75 16.82
C VAL A 166 -1.91 12.92 17.26
N THR A 167 -2.43 14.15 17.14
CA THR A 167 -1.74 15.38 17.53
C THR A 167 -2.61 16.21 18.47
N ALA A 168 -1.98 17.05 19.28
CA ALA A 168 -2.65 17.92 20.24
C ALA A 168 -2.20 19.37 20.05
N SER A 169 -3.15 20.31 20.12
CA SER A 169 -2.85 21.74 20.07
C SER A 169 -3.89 22.56 20.86
N PRO A 170 -3.48 23.40 21.82
CA PRO A 170 -2.10 23.57 22.30
C PRO A 170 -1.58 22.32 23.06
N THR A 171 -0.26 22.15 23.13
CA THR A 171 0.39 21.05 23.88
C THR A 171 0.52 21.35 25.38
N SER A 172 0.14 22.55 25.83
CA SER A 172 0.09 22.94 27.23
C SER A 172 -1.22 23.66 27.53
N ILE A 173 -1.89 23.29 28.62
CA ILE A 173 -3.16 23.87 29.05
C ILE A 173 -3.18 24.07 30.57
N THR A 174 -3.97 25.03 31.05
CA THR A 174 -4.16 25.26 32.48
C THR A 174 -5.21 24.33 33.06
N ALA A 175 -4.94 23.74 34.23
CA ALA A 175 -5.89 22.88 34.93
C ALA A 175 -7.22 23.59 35.21
N GLY A 176 -8.34 22.95 34.88
CA GLY A 176 -9.69 23.42 35.17
C GLY A 176 -10.25 24.47 34.20
N SER A 177 -9.44 25.06 33.33
CA SER A 177 -9.90 26.10 32.39
C SER A 177 -9.38 25.96 30.95
N GLY A 178 -8.23 25.31 30.76
CA GLY A 178 -7.65 25.11 29.45
C GLY A 178 -8.23 23.89 28.71
N THR A 179 -8.23 23.96 27.38
CA THR A 179 -8.64 22.88 26.49
C THR A 179 -7.62 22.72 25.37
N SER A 180 -7.29 21.48 25.05
CA SER A 180 -6.44 21.10 23.92
C SER A 180 -7.29 20.43 22.86
N THR A 181 -7.20 20.87 21.61
CA THR A 181 -7.82 20.20 20.47
C THR A 181 -6.97 19.01 20.09
N ILE A 182 -7.59 17.83 19.99
CA ILE A 182 -6.94 16.61 19.57
C ILE A 182 -7.36 16.32 18.13
N THR A 183 -6.39 16.28 17.22
CA THR A 183 -6.60 16.00 15.80
C THR A 183 -6.11 14.59 15.50
N VAL A 184 -7.00 13.75 14.98
CA VAL A 184 -6.69 12.39 14.53
C VAL A 184 -6.78 12.36 13.01
N THR A 185 -5.73 11.83 12.36
CA THR A 185 -5.73 11.60 10.91
C THR A 185 -5.66 10.10 10.64
N ALA A 186 -6.70 9.55 10.01
CA ALA A 186 -6.82 8.16 9.62
C ALA A 186 -6.27 7.93 8.21
N ARG A 187 -5.30 7.04 8.09
CA ARG A 187 -4.72 6.62 6.80
C ARG A 187 -4.57 5.11 6.73
N ASP A 188 -4.69 4.57 5.53
CA ASP A 188 -4.31 3.19 5.24
C ASP A 188 -2.78 3.04 5.08
N ALA A 189 -2.30 1.83 4.79
CA ALA A 189 -0.87 1.58 4.62
C ALA A 189 -0.25 2.27 3.39
N GLY A 190 -1.06 2.58 2.38
CA GLY A 190 -0.65 3.34 1.19
C GLY A 190 -0.70 4.86 1.38
N GLY A 191 -1.14 5.33 2.55
CA GLY A 191 -1.29 6.75 2.87
C GLY A 191 -2.62 7.35 2.40
N ASN A 192 -3.56 6.55 1.89
CA ASN A 192 -4.86 7.05 1.45
C ASN A 192 -5.70 7.46 2.68
N PRO A 193 -6.39 8.61 2.65
CA PRO A 193 -7.25 9.05 3.75
C PRO A 193 -8.47 8.13 3.89
N ILE A 194 -8.82 7.80 5.13
CA ILE A 194 -9.99 6.97 5.43
C ILE A 194 -11.13 7.88 5.89
N SER A 195 -12.14 8.06 5.05
CA SER A 195 -13.37 8.80 5.38
C SER A 195 -14.36 7.94 6.18
N GLY A 196 -15.13 8.56 7.07
CA GLY A 196 -16.18 7.90 7.86
C GLY A 196 -15.68 6.93 8.91
N ALA A 197 -14.39 6.92 9.23
CA ALA A 197 -13.83 6.06 10.26
C ALA A 197 -14.23 6.55 11.66
N THR A 198 -14.63 5.62 12.53
CA THR A 198 -14.96 5.90 13.92
C THR A 198 -13.67 6.09 14.72
N VAL A 199 -13.57 7.19 15.47
CA VAL A 199 -12.41 7.52 16.29
C VAL A 199 -12.81 7.56 17.76
N VAL A 200 -11.98 6.95 18.61
CA VAL A 200 -12.15 7.00 20.07
C VAL A 200 -10.83 7.45 20.70
N LEU A 201 -10.89 8.51 21.49
CA LEU A 201 -9.78 9.05 22.26
C LEU A 201 -9.73 8.45 23.67
N SER A 202 -8.54 8.32 24.20
CA SER A 202 -8.27 7.99 25.60
C SER A 202 -7.09 8.81 26.11
N ALA A 203 -7.06 9.12 27.39
CA ALA A 203 -5.99 9.91 28.01
C ALA A 203 -5.52 9.27 29.32
N SER A 204 -4.22 9.27 29.56
CA SER A 204 -3.62 8.73 30.79
C SER A 204 -3.87 9.63 32.01
N GLY A 205 -3.85 9.04 33.20
CA GLY A 205 -4.01 9.78 34.47
C GLY A 205 -5.48 10.06 34.82
N SER A 206 -5.69 10.94 35.81
CA SER A 206 -7.01 11.25 36.36
C SER A 206 -7.45 12.69 36.06
N GLY A 207 -8.75 12.96 36.23
CA GLY A 207 -9.33 14.30 36.08
C GLY A 207 -9.47 14.77 34.63
N ASN A 208 -9.35 13.86 33.66
CA ASN A 208 -9.48 14.16 32.23
C ASN A 208 -10.93 14.15 31.79
N THR A 209 -11.31 15.13 30.98
CA THR A 209 -12.56 15.17 30.23
C THR A 209 -12.23 15.20 28.75
N LEU A 210 -12.73 14.20 28.01
CA LEU A 210 -12.55 14.09 26.56
C LEU A 210 -13.87 14.39 25.85
N THR A 211 -13.83 15.30 24.88
CA THR A 211 -14.88 15.39 23.85
C THR A 211 -14.48 14.44 22.74
N GLN A 212 -15.28 13.39 22.53
CA GLN A 212 -15.00 12.41 21.50
C GLN A 212 -15.23 13.02 20.10
N PRO A 213 -14.33 12.77 19.14
CA PRO A 213 -14.52 13.17 17.76
C PRO A 213 -15.70 12.43 17.11
N GLY A 214 -16.31 13.06 16.10
CA GLY A 214 -17.18 12.36 15.15
C GLY A 214 -16.39 11.47 14.17
N PRO A 215 -17.06 10.83 13.19
CA PRO A 215 -16.39 10.11 12.12
C PRO A 215 -15.45 11.02 11.32
N THR A 216 -14.38 10.44 10.77
CA THR A 216 -13.43 11.19 9.93
C THR A 216 -14.08 11.78 8.69
N ASN A 217 -13.63 12.97 8.31
CA ASN A 217 -14.07 13.65 7.08
C ASN A 217 -13.42 13.03 5.82
N PRO A 218 -13.72 13.52 4.60
CA PRO A 218 -13.12 13.00 3.36
C PRO A 218 -11.59 13.08 3.27
N SER A 219 -10.95 13.94 4.06
CA SER A 219 -9.49 14.02 4.19
C SER A 219 -8.92 13.08 5.27
N GLY A 220 -9.77 12.25 5.87
CA GLY A 220 -9.40 11.31 6.93
C GLY A 220 -9.22 11.96 8.29
N VAL A 221 -9.69 13.19 8.51
CA VAL A 221 -9.44 13.95 9.74
C VAL A 221 -10.67 13.96 10.63
N ALA A 222 -10.47 13.76 11.94
CA ALA A 222 -11.47 13.98 12.98
C ALA A 222 -10.86 14.74 14.16
N THR A 223 -11.66 15.59 14.82
CA THR A 223 -11.21 16.43 15.92
C THR A 223 -12.05 16.21 17.17
N GLY A 224 -11.38 15.99 18.30
CA GLY A 224 -11.95 16.00 19.63
C GLY A 224 -11.24 17.01 20.51
N SER A 225 -11.45 16.95 21.83
CA SER A 225 -10.72 17.81 22.76
C SER A 225 -10.43 17.11 24.08
N LEU A 226 -9.39 17.58 24.76
CA LEU A 226 -9.00 17.21 26.11
C LEU A 226 -8.98 18.45 27.01
N SER A 227 -9.67 18.37 28.14
CA SER A 227 -9.43 19.24 29.30
C SER A 227 -9.10 18.38 30.53
N SER A 228 -8.46 18.97 31.53
CA SER A 228 -8.12 18.27 32.77
C SER A 228 -8.17 19.19 33.97
N THR A 229 -8.63 18.68 35.11
CA THR A 229 -8.59 19.38 36.41
C THR A 229 -7.32 19.09 37.21
N VAL A 230 -6.55 18.07 36.81
CA VAL A 230 -5.33 17.65 37.51
C VAL A 230 -4.10 17.99 36.66
N ALA A 231 -3.15 18.71 37.25
CA ALA A 231 -1.88 19.04 36.63
C ALA A 231 -1.04 17.79 36.30
N GLY A 232 -0.04 17.95 35.44
CA GLY A 232 0.87 16.89 34.98
C GLY A 232 0.63 16.47 33.53
N SER A 233 1.55 15.65 33.03
CA SER A 233 1.54 15.16 31.65
C SER A 233 0.40 14.18 31.39
N LYS A 234 -0.35 14.41 30.31
CA LYS A 234 -1.44 13.55 29.85
C LYS A 234 -1.10 13.01 28.46
N ALA A 235 -0.85 11.71 28.36
CA ALA A 235 -0.67 11.03 27.09
C ALA A 235 -2.04 10.71 26.50
N VAL A 236 -2.31 11.18 25.28
CA VAL A 236 -3.53 10.96 24.52
C VAL A 236 -3.27 9.91 23.45
N SER A 237 -4.03 8.82 23.51
CA SER A 237 -4.06 7.75 22.51
C SER A 237 -5.39 7.77 21.76
N ALA A 238 -5.40 7.19 20.55
CA ALA A 238 -6.63 7.01 19.79
C ALA A 238 -6.73 5.58 19.24
N THR A 239 -7.96 5.10 19.08
CA THR A 239 -8.28 3.97 18.21
C THR A 239 -9.12 4.44 17.04
N ILE A 240 -8.85 3.93 15.84
CA ILE A 240 -9.60 4.22 14.62
C ILE A 240 -10.19 2.90 14.10
N ASN A 241 -11.50 2.78 14.04
CA ASN A 241 -12.22 1.52 13.75
C ASN A 241 -11.71 0.34 14.61
N GLY A 242 -11.39 0.60 15.89
CA GLY A 242 -10.85 -0.40 16.81
C GLY A 242 -9.34 -0.67 16.68
N VAL A 243 -8.65 -0.10 15.67
CA VAL A 243 -7.19 -0.22 15.53
C VAL A 243 -6.50 0.84 16.38
N ALA A 244 -5.69 0.42 17.36
CA ALA A 244 -4.88 1.32 18.16
C ALA A 244 -3.77 1.99 17.33
N ILE A 245 -3.69 3.32 17.41
CA ILE A 245 -2.68 4.10 16.69
C ILE A 245 -1.37 4.09 17.48
N LYS A 246 -0.23 3.89 16.80
CA LYS A 246 1.08 3.80 17.46
C LYS A 246 1.52 5.13 18.07
N GLN A 247 1.18 6.24 17.43
CA GLN A 247 1.50 7.57 17.92
C GLN A 247 0.57 7.94 19.09
N THR A 248 1.15 8.54 20.13
CA THR A 248 0.42 9.24 21.18
C THR A 248 0.76 10.73 21.13
N ALA A 249 -0.21 11.59 21.45
CA ALA A 249 0.04 13.00 21.67
C ALA A 249 0.26 13.24 23.17
N THR A 250 1.01 14.27 23.55
CA THR A 250 1.18 14.64 24.96
C THR A 250 0.66 16.05 25.19
N VAL A 251 -0.18 16.21 26.21
CA VAL A 251 -0.67 17.50 26.70
C VAL A 251 -0.18 17.71 28.13
N THR A 252 0.60 18.76 28.35
CA THR A 252 1.06 19.16 29.68
C THR A 252 0.01 20.03 30.34
N VAL A 253 -0.52 19.59 31.48
CA VAL A 253 -1.49 20.37 32.25
C VAL A 253 -0.76 21.10 33.37
N THR A 254 -0.75 22.42 33.36
CA THR A 254 -0.12 23.23 34.42
C THR A 254 -1.13 23.59 35.50
N ALA A 255 -0.68 23.75 36.74
CA ALA A 255 -1.55 24.27 37.79
C ALA A 255 -2.01 25.70 37.46
N GLY A 256 -3.27 26.01 37.76
CA GLY A 256 -3.75 27.39 37.69
C GLY A 256 -3.04 28.29 38.71
N PRO A 257 -3.07 29.62 38.53
CA PRO A 257 -2.55 30.53 39.54
C PRO A 257 -3.25 30.24 40.87
N VAL A 258 -2.47 29.96 41.90
CA VAL A 258 -2.98 29.76 43.26
C VAL A 258 -3.57 31.11 43.67
N GLY A 259 -4.89 31.21 43.82
CA GLY A 259 -5.51 32.41 44.36
C GLY A 259 -4.85 32.72 45.70
N GLY A 260 -4.18 33.86 45.79
CA GLY A 260 -3.62 34.33 47.06
C GLY A 260 -4.73 34.33 48.08
N ARG A 261 -4.61 33.50 49.12
CA ARG A 261 -5.43 33.70 50.31
C ARG A 261 -5.01 35.04 50.87
N ASP A 262 -5.93 36.00 50.89
CA ASP A 262 -5.74 37.24 51.62
C ASP A 262 -5.47 36.89 53.09
N GLU A 263 -4.20 36.97 53.51
CA GLU A 263 -3.80 36.89 54.92
C GLU A 263 -4.10 38.20 55.67
N ARG A 264 -5.06 39.02 55.22
CA ARG A 264 -5.38 40.32 55.82
C ARG A 264 -6.55 40.32 56.80
N GLU A 265 -6.91 39.18 57.38
CA GLU A 265 -7.92 39.11 58.47
C GLU A 265 -7.44 38.30 59.68
N ARG A 266 -6.19 38.53 60.11
CA ARG A 266 -5.75 38.17 61.47
C ARG A 266 -4.93 39.30 62.06
N GLY A 267 -5.60 40.34 62.55
CA GLY A 267 -4.90 41.48 63.12
C GLY A 267 -5.80 42.55 63.71
N ARG A 268 -6.82 42.18 64.47
CA ARG A 268 -7.47 43.05 65.46
C ARG A 268 -8.15 42.19 66.51
N ASP A 269 -7.41 41.74 67.51
CA ASP A 269 -7.99 41.35 68.80
C ASP A 269 -6.95 41.61 69.90
N GLY A 270 -7.26 42.63 70.72
CA GLY A 270 -6.95 42.79 72.14
C GLY A 270 -5.57 42.43 72.68
N GLU A 271 -4.76 43.45 72.96
CA GLU A 271 -3.85 43.48 74.12
C GLU A 271 -4.59 43.14 75.42
N PRO A 272 -3.90 42.50 76.37
CA PRO A 272 -3.57 43.27 77.57
C PRO A 272 -2.10 43.18 77.99
N GLU A 273 -1.65 44.31 78.53
CA GLU A 273 -0.39 44.54 79.22
C GLU A 273 -0.19 43.62 80.45
N LEU A 274 1.05 43.18 80.73
CA LEU A 274 1.90 43.80 81.78
C LEU A 274 3.10 42.91 82.23
N HIS A 275 4.23 43.61 82.41
CA HIS A 275 5.36 43.39 83.33
C HIS A 275 6.42 42.30 83.07
N GLY A 276 7.55 42.73 82.51
CA GLY A 276 8.78 42.96 83.28
C GLY A 276 9.81 41.81 83.40
N GLY A 277 11.02 42.02 82.87
CA GLY A 277 12.19 41.21 83.23
C GLY A 277 13.36 41.33 82.25
N TRP A 278 14.36 42.13 82.63
CA TRP A 278 15.62 42.39 81.94
C TRP A 278 16.55 41.17 81.86
N LEU A 279 17.31 40.99 80.76
CA LEU A 279 18.75 41.28 80.66
C LEU A 279 19.37 40.65 79.40
N GLU A 280 20.29 41.43 78.84
CA GLU A 280 21.11 41.19 77.67
C GLU A 280 22.07 40.01 77.86
N ASP A 281 22.40 39.29 76.79
CA ASP A 281 23.83 39.11 76.49
C ASP A 281 24.08 38.75 75.02
N ARG A 282 25.07 39.43 74.46
CA ARG A 282 25.49 39.34 73.05
C ARG A 282 26.98 39.04 73.05
N VAL A 283 27.39 37.82 72.71
CA VAL A 283 28.80 37.54 72.39
C VAL A 283 28.90 36.71 71.11
N ARG A 284 29.63 37.29 70.16
CA ARG A 284 30.05 36.71 68.88
C ARG A 284 31.09 35.62 69.12
N HIS A 285 31.10 34.59 68.28
CA HIS A 285 32.32 33.85 67.99
C HIS A 285 32.36 33.48 66.51
N ASP A 286 33.20 34.18 65.77
CA ASP A 286 33.66 33.83 64.43
C ASP A 286 34.90 32.95 64.59
N GLN A 287 34.92 31.75 64.01
CA GLN A 287 36.15 31.00 63.80
C GLN A 287 36.14 30.17 62.51
N ARG A 288 37.02 30.63 61.62
CA ARG A 288 38.17 29.91 61.03
C ARG A 288 37.94 28.89 59.91
N ARG A 289 38.49 29.31 58.77
CA ARG A 289 39.11 28.52 57.70
C ARG A 289 40.14 27.52 58.21
N GLY A 290 40.32 26.44 57.44
CA GLY A 290 41.60 25.76 57.33
C GLY A 290 41.50 24.50 56.47
N HIS A 291 41.74 24.60 55.15
CA HIS A 291 42.06 23.45 54.28
C HIS A 291 43.13 23.87 53.27
N HIS A 292 44.29 23.24 53.39
CA HIS A 292 45.43 23.20 52.47
C HIS A 292 46.25 21.95 52.87
N PRO A 293 47.10 21.38 52.02
CA PRO A 293 46.81 20.98 50.64
C PRO A 293 47.58 19.68 50.26
N ASP A 294 47.61 19.43 48.94
CA ASP A 294 48.72 18.85 48.17
C ASP A 294 48.91 17.34 48.00
N GLY A 295 49.06 17.02 46.71
CA GLY A 295 50.03 16.08 46.19
C GLY A 295 49.40 14.88 45.49
N ASP A 296 49.75 14.50 44.26
CA ASP A 296 50.64 15.03 43.23
C ASP A 296 50.64 14.00 42.08
N ARG A 297 51.18 14.42 40.93
CA ARG A 297 51.67 13.66 39.75
C ARG A 297 50.73 13.66 38.54
N ASP A 298 50.98 14.57 37.60
CA ASP A 298 52.03 14.52 36.56
C ASP A 298 51.85 13.28 35.66
N GLY A 299 51.65 13.37 34.36
CA GLY A 299 51.97 14.42 33.40
C GLY A 299 52.66 13.75 32.20
N HIS A 300 52.34 14.20 30.99
CA HIS A 300 53.21 14.35 29.80
C HIS A 300 52.50 14.02 28.47
N SER A 301 52.27 15.12 27.73
CA SER A 301 52.06 15.33 26.29
C SER A 301 53.33 14.97 25.46
N PRO A 302 53.43 15.23 24.13
CA PRO A 302 52.44 15.28 23.02
C PRO A 302 52.96 14.60 21.70
N ASP A 303 52.19 14.79 20.63
CA ASP A 303 52.58 14.87 19.20
C ASP A 303 52.83 13.61 18.34
N ARG A 304 52.03 13.51 17.24
CA ARG A 304 52.49 13.35 15.85
C ARG A 304 51.31 13.41 14.85
N LYS A 305 51.35 14.37 13.91
CA LYS A 305 50.66 14.34 12.59
C LYS A 305 51.63 13.74 11.52
N PRO A 306 51.37 13.83 10.19
CA PRO A 306 50.44 13.05 9.36
C PRO A 306 51.16 12.43 8.12
N ASP A 307 50.51 11.56 7.34
CA ASP A 307 50.91 11.15 5.96
C ASP A 307 49.78 10.22 5.42
N ARG A 308 49.42 10.06 4.14
CA ARG A 308 49.78 10.57 2.80
C ARG A 308 48.67 10.02 1.84
N VAL A 309 48.10 10.81 0.92
CA VAL A 309 48.39 10.92 -0.54
C VAL A 309 48.01 9.70 -1.40
N TYR A 310 47.30 9.97 -2.52
CA TYR A 310 47.38 9.46 -3.92
C TYR A 310 45.96 9.57 -4.54
N GLN A 311 45.68 10.10 -5.73
CA GLN A 311 46.46 10.84 -6.73
C GLN A 311 45.50 11.56 -7.72
N HIS A 312 46.01 12.62 -8.32
CA HIS A 312 45.46 13.45 -9.40
C HIS A 312 45.61 12.81 -10.79
N VAL A 313 44.63 12.97 -11.68
CA VAL A 313 44.76 13.39 -13.11
C VAL A 313 43.36 13.93 -13.53
N GLY A 314 43.10 15.11 -14.06
CA GLY A 314 43.92 16.15 -14.70
C GLY A 314 43.50 16.32 -16.17
N HIS A 315 42.54 17.23 -16.44
CA HIS A 315 42.39 18.16 -17.61
C HIS A 315 42.44 17.58 -19.06
N GLU A 316 41.70 18.02 -20.09
CA GLU A 316 41.26 19.36 -20.56
C GLU A 316 40.19 19.22 -21.71
N PRO A 317 39.61 20.33 -22.24
CA PRO A 317 38.47 20.35 -23.16
C PRO A 317 38.81 20.60 -24.64
N GLY A 318 37.84 20.29 -25.52
CA GLY A 318 37.60 21.05 -26.75
C GLY A 318 37.71 20.29 -28.07
N SER A 319 36.58 20.19 -28.78
CA SER A 319 36.52 20.38 -30.25
C SER A 319 35.07 20.32 -30.72
N GLY A 320 34.58 21.42 -31.31
CA GLY A 320 33.24 21.51 -31.89
C GLY A 320 33.17 21.11 -33.37
N ARG A 321 32.08 21.61 -33.99
CA ARG A 321 31.59 21.48 -35.39
C ARG A 321 30.59 20.33 -35.58
N LEU A 322 29.50 20.43 -36.35
CA LEU A 322 28.67 21.46 -37.00
C LEU A 322 27.69 20.65 -37.90
N TYR A 323 26.46 21.13 -38.10
CA TYR A 323 25.52 20.79 -39.21
C TYR A 323 24.83 19.41 -39.17
N ARG A 324 23.53 19.26 -39.50
CA ARG A 324 22.70 19.98 -40.48
C ARG A 324 21.19 19.75 -40.24
N ASP A 325 20.37 20.76 -40.54
CA ASP A 325 18.91 20.71 -40.74
C ASP A 325 18.47 19.73 -41.85
N ARG A 326 17.32 19.08 -41.63
CA ARG A 326 16.15 19.08 -42.53
C ARG A 326 14.92 18.53 -41.82
#